data_AF-Q12YD0-F1
#
_entry.id   AF-Q12YD0-F1
#
_cell.length_a   1.000
_cell.length_b   1.000
_cell.length_c   1.000
_cell.angle_alpha   90.00
_cell.angle_beta   90.00
_cell.angle_gamma   90.00
#
_symmetry.space_group_name_H-M   'P 1'
#
loop_
_entity.id
_entity.type
_entity.pdbx_description
1 polymer ?
#
loop_
_entity_poly.entity_id
_entity_poly.type
_entity_poly.pdbx_seq_one_letter_code
_entity_poly.pdbx_strand_id
1 'polypeptide(L)'
;MIENDIKFEEEVVQYLNKNGKMRREQLIEKLRQKHTKTYKTGEEFIDTGYSKPTINRKLKEMLVSGEIIRLYHYQLQNYGFLEDDGRATYLFTEEGLKVKTHIDNVLQLLSSGDDIDKQMALKELNRYEKLYSFDESQLDLIVKNLTSVNADLTTKFLVTLYDYIIKKGKEPTDKDALLKALRSVLDKYEQPKGKSGNVRNVAINLLSHYKDEGIIDQIIKDATTLDNPHEAEEDYDISEIAELIINNPSKLFEVERQLMREGKHDASQFISNIRTKCMAHLGMSDVPIRNNNIEGAEF
;
A
#
# COMPACT_ATOMS: atom_id res chain seq x y z
N MET A 1 8.52 -22.99 -24.23
CA MET A 1 8.05 -21.63 -23.91
C MET A 1 9.26 -20.72 -24.01
N ILE A 2 9.17 -19.68 -24.83
CA ILE A 2 10.25 -18.71 -25.03
C ILE A 2 10.25 -17.82 -23.79
N GLU A 3 11.09 -18.13 -22.79
CA GLU A 3 11.49 -17.15 -21.78
C GLU A 3 12.19 -16.03 -22.58
N ASN A 4 11.61 -14.82 -22.58
CA ASN A 4 12.28 -13.66 -23.17
C ASN A 4 13.62 -13.50 -22.45
N ASP A 5 14.70 -13.85 -23.14
CA ASP A 5 16.06 -13.80 -22.65
C ASP A 5 16.51 -12.32 -22.64
N ILE A 6 15.96 -11.56 -21.69
CA ILE A 6 16.32 -10.16 -21.48
C ILE A 6 17.80 -10.15 -21.09
N LYS A 7 18.60 -9.34 -21.79
CA LYS A 7 20.02 -9.20 -21.46
C LYS A 7 20.17 -8.66 -20.04
N PHE A 8 21.21 -9.11 -19.35
CA PHE A 8 21.50 -8.70 -17.97
C PHE A 8 21.48 -7.16 -17.80
N GLU A 9 22.09 -6.45 -18.75
CA GLU A 9 22.19 -4.99 -18.74
C GLU A 9 20.80 -4.34 -18.86
N GLU A 10 19.97 -4.84 -19.78
CA GLU A 10 18.59 -4.38 -19.96
C GLU A 10 17.74 -4.66 -18.72
N GLU A 11 17.92 -5.83 -18.09
CA GLU A 11 17.23 -6.16 -16.85
C GLU A 11 17.62 -5.21 -15.71
N VAL A 12 18.91 -4.94 -15.53
CA VAL A 12 19.41 -4.00 -14.52
C VAL A 12 18.84 -2.60 -14.76
N VAL A 13 18.89 -2.10 -16.00
CA VAL A 13 18.36 -0.78 -16.36
C VAL A 13 16.86 -0.69 -16.10
N GLN A 14 16.08 -1.67 -16.57
CA GLN A 14 14.63 -1.72 -16.31
C GLN A 14 14.32 -1.76 -14.82
N TYR A 15 15.09 -2.54 -14.06
CA TYR A 15 14.90 -2.67 -12.62
C TYR A 15 15.21 -1.36 -11.89
N LEU A 16 16.32 -0.70 -12.22
CA LEU A 16 16.70 0.59 -11.61
C LEU A 16 15.75 1.72 -12.00
N ASN A 17 15.31 1.79 -13.27
CA ASN A 17 14.31 2.77 -13.70
C ASN A 17 13.02 2.62 -12.90
N LYS A 18 12.52 1.38 -12.79
CA LYS A 18 11.26 1.08 -12.12
C LYS A 18 11.32 1.30 -10.62
N ASN A 19 12.40 0.89 -9.95
CA ASN A 19 12.45 0.89 -8.49
C ASN A 19 13.16 2.13 -7.90
N GLY A 20 13.86 2.91 -8.72
CA GLY A 20 14.58 4.10 -8.30
C GLY A 20 15.88 3.76 -7.57
N LYS A 21 16.03 4.28 -6.34
CA LYS A 21 17.24 4.13 -5.53
C LYS A 21 17.46 2.66 -5.12
N MET A 22 18.64 2.09 -5.43
CA MET A 22 18.99 0.74 -4.98
C MET A 22 20.45 0.65 -4.52
N ARG A 23 20.70 0.10 -3.32
CA ARG A 23 22.09 -0.19 -2.90
C ARG A 23 22.60 -1.38 -3.71
N ARG A 24 23.91 -1.39 -4.00
CA ARG A 24 24.53 -2.45 -4.83
C ARG A 24 24.26 -3.86 -4.31
N GLU A 25 24.45 -4.11 -3.02
CA GLU A 25 24.22 -5.44 -2.44
C GLU A 25 22.74 -5.85 -2.48
N GLN A 26 21.82 -4.89 -2.31
CA GLN A 26 20.37 -5.14 -2.45
C GLN A 26 20.01 -5.52 -3.89
N LEU A 27 20.56 -4.81 -4.89
CA LEU A 27 20.37 -5.14 -6.30
C LEU A 27 20.89 -6.54 -6.62
N ILE A 28 22.09 -6.87 -6.14
CA ILE A 28 22.69 -8.20 -6.33
C ILE A 28 21.76 -9.26 -5.75
N GLU A 29 21.30 -9.09 -4.52
CA GLU A 29 20.45 -10.08 -3.87
C GLU A 29 19.10 -10.24 -4.58
N LYS A 30 18.49 -9.14 -5.03
CA LYS A 30 17.24 -9.18 -5.81
C LYS A 30 17.40 -9.92 -7.14
N LEU A 31 18.48 -9.66 -7.87
CA LEU A 31 18.78 -10.36 -9.13
C LEU A 31 19.04 -11.85 -8.87
N ARG A 32 19.78 -12.19 -7.81
CA ARG A 32 20.03 -13.59 -7.43
C ARG A 32 18.73 -14.33 -7.12
N GLN A 33 17.89 -13.76 -6.27
CA GLN A 33 16.61 -14.35 -5.88
C GLN A 33 15.70 -14.59 -7.08
N LYS A 34 15.61 -13.61 -8.00
CA LYS A 34 14.79 -13.72 -9.21
C LYS A 34 15.26 -14.85 -10.13
N HIS A 35 16.56 -15.12 -10.18
CA HIS A 35 17.18 -16.13 -11.03
C HIS A 35 17.56 -17.41 -10.28
N THR A 36 17.01 -17.61 -9.07
CA THR A 36 17.13 -18.85 -8.31
C THR A 36 15.87 -19.69 -8.50
N LYS A 37 16.03 -20.94 -8.93
CA LYS A 37 14.96 -21.92 -9.09
C LYS A 37 15.08 -22.96 -7.99
N THR A 38 13.99 -23.23 -7.27
CA THR A 38 13.93 -24.29 -6.26
C THR A 38 13.33 -25.55 -6.88
N TYR A 39 14.07 -26.65 -6.84
CA TYR A 39 13.58 -27.95 -7.30
C TYR A 39 12.61 -28.59 -6.31
N LYS A 40 11.86 -29.59 -6.76
CA LYS A 40 10.94 -30.38 -5.91
C LYS A 40 11.66 -31.07 -4.73
N THR A 41 12.96 -31.25 -4.83
CA THR A 41 13.84 -31.83 -3.79
C THR A 41 14.24 -30.81 -2.71
N GLY A 42 13.87 -29.52 -2.86
CA GLY A 42 14.30 -28.43 -1.99
C GLY A 42 15.66 -27.84 -2.35
N GLU A 43 16.34 -28.37 -3.37
CA GLU A 43 17.63 -27.85 -3.84
C GLU A 43 17.43 -26.55 -4.63
N GLU A 44 18.24 -25.55 -4.33
CA GLU A 44 18.25 -24.27 -5.04
C GLU A 44 19.32 -24.27 -6.14
N PHE A 45 18.93 -23.90 -7.35
CA PHE A 45 19.83 -23.69 -8.47
C PHE A 45 19.74 -22.25 -8.95
N ILE A 46 20.88 -21.56 -8.92
CA ILE A 46 21.02 -20.22 -9.47
C ILE A 46 21.56 -20.31 -10.89
N ASP A 47 20.98 -19.53 -11.81
CA ASP A 47 21.58 -19.38 -13.13
C ASP A 47 23.03 -18.89 -12.99
N THR A 48 23.95 -19.58 -13.66
CA THR A 48 25.38 -19.25 -13.72
C THR A 48 25.65 -17.80 -14.13
N GLY A 49 24.77 -17.22 -14.95
CA GLY A 49 24.80 -15.81 -15.34
C GLY A 49 24.53 -14.82 -14.19
N TYR A 50 23.98 -15.30 -13.08
CA TYR A 50 23.51 -14.54 -11.92
C TYR A 50 24.19 -14.96 -10.61
N SER A 51 25.33 -15.65 -10.67
CA SER A 51 26.18 -15.82 -9.47
C SER A 51 26.65 -14.45 -8.93
N LYS A 52 26.83 -14.33 -7.60
CA LYS A 52 27.29 -13.07 -6.97
C LYS A 52 28.58 -12.50 -7.61
N PRO A 53 29.63 -13.31 -7.92
CA PRO A 53 30.80 -12.81 -8.65
C PRO A 53 30.46 -12.31 -10.06
N THR A 54 29.62 -13.03 -10.81
CA THR A 54 29.22 -12.64 -12.17
C THR A 54 28.47 -11.31 -12.18
N ILE A 55 27.46 -11.16 -11.32
CA ILE A 55 26.68 -9.92 -11.18
C ILE A 55 27.63 -8.77 -10.81
N ASN A 56 28.53 -8.98 -9.84
CA ASN A 56 29.47 -7.94 -9.44
C ASN A 56 30.36 -7.46 -10.58
N ARG A 57 30.89 -8.40 -11.38
CA ARG A 57 31.71 -8.07 -12.55
C ARG A 57 30.90 -7.25 -13.56
N LYS A 58 29.71 -7.70 -13.95
CA LYS A 58 28.85 -7.00 -14.91
C LYS A 58 28.43 -5.61 -14.42
N LEU A 59 28.01 -5.48 -13.16
CA LEU A 59 27.69 -4.16 -12.58
C LEU A 59 28.89 -3.21 -12.53
N LYS A 60 30.13 -3.74 -12.44
CA LYS A 60 31.33 -2.91 -12.54
C LYS A 60 31.55 -2.44 -13.97
N GLU A 61 31.33 -3.30 -14.96
CA GLU A 61 31.40 -2.97 -16.38
C GLU A 61 30.37 -1.89 -16.74
N MET A 62 29.12 -2.03 -16.31
CA MET A 62 28.05 -1.04 -16.52
C MET A 62 28.34 0.33 -15.87
N LEU A 63 29.03 0.35 -14.72
CA LEU A 63 29.50 1.59 -14.09
C LEU A 63 30.60 2.27 -14.90
N VAL A 64 31.48 1.48 -15.54
CA VAL A 64 32.58 1.99 -16.37
C VAL A 64 32.07 2.48 -17.72
N SER A 65 31.08 1.81 -18.31
CA SER A 65 30.44 2.24 -19.56
C SER A 65 29.50 3.44 -19.40
N GLY A 66 29.07 3.73 -18.16
CA GLY A 66 28.13 4.81 -17.86
C GLY A 66 26.65 4.45 -18.04
N GLU A 67 26.35 3.18 -18.34
CA GLU A 67 24.96 2.68 -18.38
C GLU A 67 24.24 2.81 -17.04
N ILE A 68 25.00 2.66 -15.95
CA ILE A 68 24.55 3.00 -14.60
C ILE A 68 25.55 3.94 -13.95
N ILE A 69 25.07 4.75 -13.02
CA ILE A 69 25.84 5.70 -12.26
C ILE A 69 25.72 5.40 -10.77
N ARG A 70 26.74 5.82 -10.03
CA ARG A 70 26.76 5.73 -8.56
C ARG A 70 26.61 7.13 -8.00
N LEU A 71 25.60 7.32 -7.16
CA LEU A 71 25.49 8.53 -6.34
C LEU A 71 25.93 8.22 -4.91
N TYR A 72 26.77 9.11 -4.37
CA TYR A 72 27.16 9.13 -2.96
C TYR A 72 26.13 9.89 -2.13
N HIS A 73 26.10 9.66 -0.82
CA HIS A 73 25.21 10.33 0.13
C HIS A 73 25.03 11.84 -0.13
N TYR A 74 26.11 12.61 -0.30
CA TYR A 74 26.03 14.06 -0.53
C TYR A 74 25.35 14.45 -1.86
N GLN A 75 25.30 13.53 -2.84
CA GLN A 75 24.65 13.76 -4.14
C GLN A 75 23.18 13.36 -4.13
N LEU A 76 22.76 12.51 -3.19
CA LEU A 76 21.37 12.04 -3.09
C LEU A 76 20.39 13.18 -2.80
N GLN A 77 20.83 14.15 -1.98
CA GLN A 77 20.03 15.32 -1.63
C GLN A 77 19.65 16.17 -2.85
N ASN A 78 20.50 16.22 -3.89
CA ASN A 78 20.20 16.94 -5.13
C ASN A 78 18.97 16.37 -5.87
N TYR A 79 18.59 15.14 -5.56
CA TYR A 79 17.44 14.45 -6.12
C TYR A 79 16.32 14.25 -5.08
N GLY A 80 16.38 14.95 -3.95
CA GLY A 80 15.34 14.89 -2.90
C GLY A 80 15.35 13.59 -2.08
N PHE A 81 16.38 12.75 -2.20
CA PHE A 81 16.48 11.54 -1.39
C PHE A 81 17.04 11.88 -0.01
N LEU A 82 16.27 11.53 1.03
CA LEU A 82 16.73 11.55 2.42
C LEU A 82 17.42 10.23 2.74
N GLU A 83 18.62 10.31 3.29
CA GLU A 83 19.45 9.18 3.70
C GLU A 83 20.26 9.63 4.90
N ASP A 84 20.20 8.88 6.00
CA ASP A 84 20.91 9.22 7.24
C ASP A 84 22.30 8.59 7.27
N ASP A 85 22.51 7.49 6.54
CA ASP A 85 23.80 6.82 6.44
C ASP A 85 24.73 7.61 5.50
N GLY A 86 25.63 8.38 6.10
CA GLY A 86 26.65 9.17 5.40
C GLY A 86 27.59 8.36 4.49
N ARG A 87 27.60 7.03 4.60
CA ARG A 87 28.39 6.12 3.77
C ARG A 87 27.57 5.47 2.66
N ALA A 88 26.28 5.76 2.59
CA ALA A 88 25.40 5.13 1.64
C ALA A 88 25.77 5.50 0.19
N THR A 89 25.69 4.51 -0.67
CA THR A 89 25.86 4.67 -2.11
C THR A 89 24.79 3.89 -2.84
N TYR A 90 24.18 4.54 -3.83
CA TYR A 90 23.08 3.99 -4.59
C TYR A 90 23.40 3.97 -6.08
N LEU A 91 22.82 3.00 -6.78
CA LEU A 91 22.92 2.85 -8.21
C LEU A 91 21.67 3.44 -8.87
N PHE A 92 21.88 4.13 -9.97
CA PHE A 92 20.83 4.72 -10.81
C PHE A 92 21.21 4.60 -12.27
N THR A 93 20.25 4.91 -13.15
CA THR A 93 20.49 5.24 -14.55
C THR A 93 20.30 6.74 -14.72
N GLU A 94 20.89 7.33 -15.76
CA GLU A 94 20.67 8.75 -16.06
C GLU A 94 19.19 9.02 -16.40
N GLU A 95 18.57 8.11 -17.17
CA GLU A 95 17.17 8.21 -17.54
C GLU A 95 16.22 8.11 -16.34
N GLY A 96 16.51 7.20 -15.39
CA GLY A 96 15.74 7.06 -14.16
C GLY A 96 15.77 8.34 -13.31
N LEU A 97 16.90 9.04 -13.27
CA LEU A 97 17.00 10.34 -12.58
C LEU A 97 16.25 11.46 -13.29
N LYS A 98 16.22 11.46 -14.63
CA LYS A 98 15.40 12.41 -15.42
C LYS A 98 13.91 12.18 -15.15
N VAL A 99 13.47 10.93 -15.18
CA VAL A 99 12.09 10.55 -14.86
C VAL A 99 11.76 10.95 -13.42
N LYS A 100 12.63 10.65 -12.45
CA LYS A 100 12.42 11.09 -11.06
C LYS A 100 12.20 12.59 -10.97
N THR A 101 13.09 13.38 -11.57
CA THR A 101 13.02 14.85 -11.53
C THR A 101 11.71 15.36 -12.15
N HIS A 102 11.27 14.76 -13.25
CA HIS A 102 9.96 15.05 -13.84
C HIS A 102 8.82 14.73 -12.87
N ILE A 103 8.83 13.55 -12.26
CA ILE A 103 7.80 13.12 -11.30
C ILE A 103 7.77 14.04 -10.06
N ASP A 104 8.92 14.45 -9.54
CA ASP A 104 9.01 15.41 -8.44
C ASP A 104 8.35 16.74 -8.81
N ASN A 105 8.62 17.26 -10.01
CA ASN A 105 7.99 18.49 -10.50
C ASN A 105 6.48 18.34 -10.68
N VAL A 106 6.02 17.20 -11.19
CA VAL A 106 4.58 16.90 -11.32
C VAL A 106 3.91 16.81 -9.94
N LEU A 107 4.56 16.19 -8.95
CA LEU A 107 4.04 16.07 -7.59
C LEU A 107 3.95 17.42 -6.87
N GLN A 108 4.77 18.41 -7.22
CA GLN A 108 4.63 19.76 -6.67
C GLN A 108 3.25 20.37 -6.98
N LEU A 109 2.66 20.05 -8.14
CA LEU A 109 1.30 20.47 -8.49
C LEU A 109 0.26 19.94 -7.49
N LEU A 110 0.52 18.82 -6.82
CA LEU A 110 -0.37 18.33 -5.77
C LEU A 110 -0.36 19.24 -4.54
N SER A 111 0.76 19.91 -4.26
CA SER A 111 0.91 20.77 -3.10
C SER A 111 0.43 22.20 -3.35
N SER A 112 0.62 22.73 -4.56
CA SER A 112 0.36 24.14 -4.89
C SER A 112 -0.74 24.40 -5.92
N GLY A 113 -1.15 23.37 -6.68
CA GLY A 113 -2.11 23.50 -7.77
C GLY A 113 -3.56 23.43 -7.32
N ASP A 114 -4.46 23.87 -8.20
CA ASP A 114 -5.91 23.71 -8.02
C ASP A 114 -6.37 22.27 -8.32
N ASP A 115 -7.68 22.01 -8.26
CA ASP A 115 -8.22 20.68 -8.54
C ASP A 115 -7.92 20.19 -9.97
N ILE A 116 -7.85 21.09 -10.96
CA ILE A 116 -7.54 20.73 -12.35
C ILE A 116 -6.07 20.34 -12.46
N ASP A 117 -5.17 21.13 -11.85
CA ASP A 117 -3.75 20.82 -11.80
C ASP A 117 -3.50 19.47 -11.12
N LYS A 118 -4.21 19.18 -10.02
CA LYS A 118 -4.12 17.90 -9.31
C LYS A 118 -4.59 16.73 -10.16
N GLN A 119 -5.69 16.90 -10.90
CA GLN A 119 -6.18 15.87 -11.83
C GLN A 119 -5.19 15.64 -12.98
N MET A 120 -4.60 16.70 -13.54
CA MET A 120 -3.57 16.60 -14.57
C MET A 120 -2.30 15.94 -14.06
N ALA A 121 -1.87 16.28 -12.85
CA ALA A 121 -0.74 15.65 -12.20
C ALA A 121 -0.97 14.15 -12.03
N LEU A 122 -2.09 13.72 -11.44
CA LEU A 122 -2.44 12.31 -11.32
C LEU A 122 -2.47 11.57 -12.67
N LYS A 123 -3.02 12.20 -13.70
CA LYS A 123 -3.04 11.62 -15.05
C LYS A 123 -1.62 11.44 -15.61
N GLU A 124 -0.75 12.41 -15.39
CA GLU A 124 0.65 12.33 -15.80
C GLU A 124 1.38 11.23 -15.02
N LEU A 125 1.23 11.18 -13.70
CA LEU A 125 1.83 10.15 -12.86
C LEU A 125 1.42 8.73 -13.30
N ASN A 126 0.14 8.52 -13.62
CA ASN A 126 -0.35 7.23 -14.11
C ASN A 126 0.29 6.80 -15.44
N ARG A 127 0.74 7.72 -16.29
CA ARG A 127 1.46 7.37 -17.54
C ARG A 127 2.82 6.74 -17.26
N TYR A 128 3.44 7.12 -16.14
CA TYR A 128 4.77 6.64 -15.75
C TYR A 128 4.71 5.45 -14.79
N GLU A 129 3.54 4.97 -14.38
CA GLU A 129 3.42 3.93 -13.35
C GLU A 129 4.19 2.62 -13.66
N LYS A 130 4.31 2.28 -14.95
CA LYS A 130 5.08 1.11 -15.39
C LYS A 130 6.59 1.34 -15.39
N LEU A 131 7.02 2.59 -15.49
CA LEU A 131 8.41 3.01 -15.67
C LEU A 131 9.04 3.51 -14.38
N TYR A 132 8.24 3.96 -13.42
CA TYR A 132 8.68 4.60 -12.19
C TYR A 132 7.78 4.22 -11.03
N SER A 133 8.41 3.89 -9.90
CA SER A 133 7.75 3.63 -8.63
C SER A 133 8.16 4.71 -7.66
N PHE A 134 7.16 5.34 -7.04
CA PHE A 134 7.38 6.38 -6.04
C PHE A 134 8.32 5.91 -4.92
N ASP A 135 9.13 6.85 -4.44
CA ASP A 135 9.87 6.73 -3.20
C ASP A 135 9.00 7.12 -2.00
N GLU A 136 9.49 6.87 -0.79
CA GLU A 136 8.74 7.06 0.45
C GLU A 136 8.33 8.54 0.65
N SER A 137 9.20 9.48 0.26
CA SER A 137 8.96 10.91 0.38
C SER A 137 7.91 11.44 -0.60
N GLN A 138 7.85 10.83 -1.79
CA GLN A 138 6.82 11.13 -2.78
C GLN A 138 5.45 10.61 -2.32
N LEU A 139 5.39 9.48 -1.61
CA LEU A 139 4.16 9.01 -0.99
C LEU A 139 3.68 9.97 0.10
N ASP A 140 4.57 10.59 0.87
CA ASP A 140 4.21 11.62 1.86
C ASP A 140 3.46 12.80 1.22
N LEU A 141 3.78 13.16 -0.04
CA LEU A 141 3.06 14.20 -0.78
C LEU A 141 1.62 13.77 -1.16
N ILE A 142 1.42 12.49 -1.46
CA ILE A 142 0.09 11.92 -1.68
C ILE A 142 -0.73 11.95 -0.39
N VAL A 143 -0.12 11.58 0.74
CA VAL A 143 -0.76 11.61 2.07
C VAL A 143 -1.30 13.00 2.41
N LYS A 144 -0.51 14.05 2.17
CA LYS A 144 -0.92 15.44 2.42
C LYS A 144 -2.17 15.87 1.64
N ASN A 145 -2.53 15.15 0.57
CA ASN A 145 -3.66 15.46 -0.28
C ASN A 145 -4.92 14.63 0.02
N LEU A 146 -4.87 13.70 0.99
CA LEU A 146 -6.03 12.89 1.38
C LEU A 146 -7.19 13.75 1.92
N THR A 147 -6.89 14.85 2.61
CA THR A 147 -7.89 15.77 3.15
C THR A 147 -8.40 16.78 2.11
N SER A 148 -8.16 16.55 0.81
CA SER A 148 -8.71 17.39 -0.27
C SER A 148 -10.22 17.54 -0.15
N VAL A 149 -10.75 18.71 -0.52
CA VAL A 149 -12.20 18.98 -0.56
C VAL A 149 -12.87 18.09 -1.60
N ASN A 150 -12.19 17.81 -2.70
CA ASN A 150 -12.70 17.04 -3.84
C ASN A 150 -12.67 15.52 -3.58
N ALA A 151 -13.85 14.91 -3.53
CA ALA A 151 -14.01 13.49 -3.20
C ALA A 151 -13.45 12.53 -4.25
N ASP A 152 -13.53 12.87 -5.53
CA ASP A 152 -12.94 12.06 -6.60
C ASP A 152 -11.41 12.04 -6.49
N LEU A 153 -10.81 13.19 -6.19
CA LEU A 153 -9.38 13.28 -5.92
C LEU A 153 -8.96 12.48 -4.68
N THR A 154 -9.65 12.63 -3.55
CA THR A 154 -9.39 11.82 -2.34
C THR A 154 -9.41 10.32 -2.65
N THR A 155 -10.40 9.87 -3.42
CA THR A 155 -10.52 8.46 -3.84
C THR A 155 -9.29 8.00 -4.61
N LYS A 156 -8.85 8.78 -5.61
CA LYS A 156 -7.68 8.45 -6.43
C LYS A 156 -6.39 8.42 -5.62
N PHE A 157 -6.21 9.35 -4.68
CA PHE A 157 -5.06 9.35 -3.78
C PHE A 157 -5.04 8.12 -2.86
N LEU A 158 -6.19 7.74 -2.29
CA LEU A 158 -6.29 6.54 -1.45
C LEU A 158 -5.99 5.26 -2.21
N VAL A 159 -6.54 5.10 -3.42
CA VAL A 159 -6.26 3.92 -4.26
C VAL A 159 -4.77 3.86 -4.61
N THR A 160 -4.16 5.01 -4.90
CA THR A 160 -2.72 5.09 -5.14
C THR A 160 -1.93 4.61 -3.91
N LEU A 161 -2.26 5.11 -2.71
CA LEU A 161 -1.59 4.68 -1.47
C LEU A 161 -1.83 3.19 -1.18
N TYR A 162 -3.04 2.69 -1.37
CA TYR A 162 -3.37 1.28 -1.23
C TYR A 162 -2.50 0.40 -2.15
N ASP A 163 -2.39 0.76 -3.42
CA ASP A 163 -1.56 0.01 -4.37
C ASP A 163 -0.08 0.01 -3.97
N TYR A 164 0.43 1.13 -3.46
CA TYR A 164 1.83 1.21 -3.04
C TYR A 164 2.12 0.46 -1.74
N ILE A 165 1.28 0.63 -0.72
CA ILE A 165 1.47 0.04 0.60
C ILE A 165 1.19 -1.47 0.52
N ILE A 166 -0.01 -1.85 0.08
CA ILE A 166 -0.48 -3.24 0.14
C ILE A 166 0.14 -4.09 -0.97
N LYS A 167 0.12 -3.62 -2.23
CA LYS A 167 0.57 -4.45 -3.37
C LYS A 167 2.07 -4.34 -3.63
N LYS A 168 2.67 -3.17 -3.41
CA LYS A 168 4.09 -2.92 -3.71
C LYS A 168 4.99 -2.96 -2.46
N GLY A 169 4.43 -3.02 -1.25
CA GLY A 169 5.18 -3.07 0.00
C GLY A 169 6.03 -1.81 0.25
N LYS A 170 5.58 -0.66 -0.25
CA LYS A 170 6.25 0.65 -0.10
C LYS A 170 5.39 1.58 0.73
N GLU A 171 5.95 2.03 1.84
CA GLU A 171 5.27 2.88 2.82
C GLU A 171 5.77 4.34 2.75
N PRO A 172 4.94 5.32 3.11
CA PRO A 172 5.39 6.69 3.33
C PRO A 172 6.40 6.76 4.50
N THR A 173 7.22 7.81 4.52
CA THR A 173 8.19 8.02 5.60
C THR A 173 7.48 8.35 6.92
N ASP A 174 6.40 9.13 6.84
CA ASP A 174 5.63 9.58 8.00
C ASP A 174 4.34 8.76 8.17
N LYS A 175 4.48 7.60 8.81
CA LYS A 175 3.35 6.71 9.10
C LYS A 175 2.29 7.39 9.98
N ASP A 176 2.70 8.20 10.95
CA ASP A 176 1.76 8.86 11.87
C ASP A 176 0.90 9.88 11.13
N ALA A 177 1.49 10.64 10.20
CA ALA A 177 0.75 11.55 9.33
C ALA A 177 -0.24 10.79 8.43
N LEU A 178 0.15 9.62 7.89
CA LEU A 178 -0.76 8.76 7.13
C LEU A 178 -1.96 8.34 7.99
N LEU A 179 -1.73 7.74 9.17
CA LEU A 179 -2.80 7.25 10.04
C LEU A 179 -3.75 8.37 10.45
N LYS A 180 -3.21 9.55 10.80
CA LYS A 180 -4.02 10.74 11.10
C LYS A 180 -4.86 11.20 9.91
N ALA A 181 -4.29 11.20 8.71
CA ALA A 181 -5.01 11.57 7.49
C ALA A 181 -6.13 10.56 7.16
N LEU A 182 -5.87 9.26 7.32
CA LEU A 182 -6.86 8.20 7.11
C LEU A 182 -8.04 8.33 8.08
N ARG A 183 -7.79 8.56 9.37
CA ARG A 183 -8.86 8.83 10.34
C ARG A 183 -9.66 10.09 9.98
N SER A 184 -8.99 11.14 9.54
CA SER A 184 -9.66 12.37 9.07
C SER A 184 -10.53 12.14 7.83
N VAL A 185 -10.13 11.20 6.96
CA VAL A 185 -10.96 10.76 5.83
C VAL A 185 -12.22 10.07 6.35
N LEU A 186 -12.12 9.16 7.31
CA LEU A 186 -13.29 8.50 7.88
C LEU A 186 -14.26 9.49 8.55
N ASP A 187 -13.74 10.51 9.22
CA ASP A 187 -14.56 11.60 9.78
C ASP A 187 -15.24 12.45 8.71
N LYS A 188 -14.65 12.60 7.53
CA LYS A 188 -15.26 13.35 6.42
C LYS A 188 -16.30 12.52 5.67
N TYR A 189 -16.09 11.21 5.56
CA TYR A 189 -16.95 10.29 4.82
C TYR A 189 -17.66 9.35 5.78
N GLU A 190 -18.43 9.91 6.71
CA GLU A 190 -19.03 9.17 7.83
C GLU A 190 -20.05 8.12 7.37
N GLN A 191 -20.80 8.41 6.30
CA GLN A 191 -21.88 7.57 5.82
C GLN A 191 -21.37 6.48 4.86
N PRO A 192 -21.75 5.20 5.07
CA PRO A 192 -21.51 4.16 4.09
C PRO A 192 -22.33 4.45 2.82
N LYS A 193 -21.76 4.24 1.63
CA LYS A 193 -22.51 4.40 0.35
C LYS A 193 -22.80 3.07 -0.37
N GLY A 194 -22.66 1.94 0.32
CA GLY A 194 -22.85 0.61 -0.25
C GLY A 194 -21.86 0.25 -1.37
N LYS A 195 -22.15 -0.85 -2.09
CA LYS A 195 -21.26 -1.63 -2.99
C LYS A 195 -20.51 -0.89 -4.12
N SER A 196 -20.80 0.37 -4.43
CA SER A 196 -20.23 1.08 -5.60
C SER A 196 -19.31 2.27 -5.28
N GLY A 197 -19.05 2.51 -4.00
CA GLY A 197 -17.91 3.30 -3.51
C GLY A 197 -17.26 2.49 -2.38
N ASN A 198 -16.09 2.81 -1.87
CA ASN A 198 -16.04 3.95 -0.98
C ASN A 198 -14.61 4.16 -0.51
N VAL A 199 -14.21 5.42 -0.61
CA VAL A 199 -13.15 6.07 0.18
C VAL A 199 -13.02 5.47 1.59
N ARG A 200 -14.14 5.18 2.26
CA ARG A 200 -14.23 4.59 3.60
C ARG A 200 -13.60 3.20 3.70
N ASN A 201 -13.99 2.25 2.84
CA ASN A 201 -13.44 0.91 2.81
C ASN A 201 -11.92 0.92 2.55
N VAL A 202 -11.45 1.72 1.58
CA VAL A 202 -10.00 1.80 1.29
C VAL A 202 -9.24 2.38 2.49
N ALA A 203 -9.80 3.38 3.17
CA ALA A 203 -9.20 3.94 4.36
C ALA A 203 -9.19 2.95 5.54
N ILE A 204 -10.27 2.20 5.76
CA ILE A 204 -10.34 1.14 6.77
C ILE A 204 -9.31 0.05 6.46
N ASN A 205 -9.22 -0.44 5.23
CA ASN A 205 -8.23 -1.46 4.86
C ASN A 205 -6.80 -1.00 5.10
N LEU A 206 -6.48 0.25 4.77
CA LEU A 206 -5.17 0.84 5.07
C LEU A 206 -4.92 0.93 6.58
N LEU A 207 -5.91 1.33 7.38
CA LEU A 207 -5.80 1.32 8.85
C LEU A 207 -5.61 -0.10 9.40
N SER A 208 -6.28 -1.10 8.81
CA SER A 208 -6.23 -2.50 9.23
C SER A 208 -4.84 -3.08 9.01
N HIS A 209 -4.24 -2.78 7.86
CA HIS A 209 -2.87 -3.14 7.54
C HIS A 209 -1.88 -2.69 8.63
N TYR A 210 -2.08 -1.49 9.20
CA TYR A 210 -1.25 -0.97 10.27
C TYR A 210 -1.71 -1.37 11.68
N LYS A 211 -2.73 -2.21 11.81
CA LYS A 211 -3.35 -2.64 13.08
C LYS A 211 -3.79 -1.45 13.93
N ASP A 212 -4.32 -0.41 13.28
CA ASP A 212 -4.73 0.81 13.96
C ASP A 212 -6.01 0.62 14.77
N GLU A 213 -5.96 0.87 16.09
CA GLU A 213 -7.11 0.74 16.98
C GLU A 213 -8.27 1.70 16.65
N GLY A 214 -8.04 2.72 15.83
CA GLY A 214 -9.08 3.63 15.35
C GLY A 214 -10.20 2.92 14.59
N ILE A 215 -9.97 1.69 14.10
CA ILE A 215 -11.03 0.85 13.52
C ILE A 215 -12.10 0.49 14.56
N ILE A 216 -11.69 0.19 15.80
CA ILE A 216 -12.63 -0.12 16.88
C ILE A 216 -13.47 1.11 17.20
N ASP A 217 -12.83 2.29 17.24
CA ASP A 217 -13.53 3.56 17.43
C ASP A 217 -14.51 3.84 16.29
N GLN A 218 -14.14 3.53 15.04
CA GLN A 218 -15.03 3.67 13.89
C GLN A 218 -16.23 2.72 13.96
N ILE A 219 -16.04 1.45 14.36
CA ILE A 219 -17.15 0.51 14.57
C ILE A 219 -18.13 1.03 15.63
N ILE A 220 -17.60 1.58 16.73
CA ILE A 220 -18.41 2.18 17.79
C ILE A 220 -19.16 3.41 17.27
N LYS A 221 -18.48 4.28 16.50
CA LYS A 221 -19.08 5.45 15.86
C LYS A 221 -20.22 5.04 14.93
N ASP A 222 -20.01 4.05 14.07
CA ASP A 222 -21.01 3.55 13.14
C ASP A 222 -22.24 2.99 13.88
N ALA A 223 -22.02 2.17 14.91
CA ALA A 223 -23.10 1.62 15.73
C ALA A 223 -23.93 2.69 16.45
N THR A 224 -23.30 3.81 16.83
CA THR A 224 -23.95 4.84 17.66
C THR A 224 -24.53 6.01 16.88
N THR A 225 -24.10 6.22 15.63
CA THR A 225 -24.44 7.42 14.84
C THR A 225 -25.21 7.14 13.56
N LEU A 226 -25.11 5.94 13.00
CA LEU A 226 -25.86 5.58 11.79
C LEU A 226 -27.30 5.20 12.14
N ASP A 227 -28.24 5.65 11.31
CA ASP A 227 -29.64 5.22 11.39
C ASP A 227 -29.78 3.72 11.11
N ASN A 228 -28.95 3.19 10.19
CA ASN A 228 -28.86 1.76 9.87
C ASN A 228 -27.39 1.29 9.86
N PRO A 229 -26.86 0.85 11.02
CA PRO A 229 -25.46 0.43 11.13
C PRO A 229 -25.08 -0.77 10.23
N HIS A 230 -26.04 -1.59 9.82
CA HIS A 230 -25.74 -2.77 8.98
C HIS A 230 -25.22 -2.41 7.58
N GLU A 231 -25.50 -1.20 7.09
CA GLU A 231 -24.94 -0.71 5.82
C GLU A 231 -23.41 -0.54 5.87
N ALA A 232 -22.85 -0.37 7.06
CA ALA A 232 -21.42 -0.26 7.27
C ALA A 232 -20.69 -1.60 7.25
N GLU A 233 -21.38 -2.75 7.36
CA GLU A 233 -20.72 -4.06 7.47
C GLU A 233 -19.80 -4.37 6.28
N GLU A 234 -20.15 -3.91 5.09
CA GLU A 234 -19.36 -4.14 3.87
C GLU A 234 -18.06 -3.32 3.82
N ASP A 235 -17.94 -2.27 4.63
CA ASP A 235 -16.70 -1.49 4.68
C ASP A 235 -15.59 -2.21 5.46
N TYR A 236 -15.94 -3.21 6.27
CA TYR A 236 -15.01 -3.95 7.13
C TYR A 236 -14.65 -5.31 6.54
N ASP A 237 -13.43 -5.43 6.01
CA ASP A 237 -12.89 -6.73 5.64
C ASP A 237 -12.52 -7.54 6.90
N ILE A 238 -13.33 -8.57 7.19
CA ILE A 238 -13.16 -9.44 8.35
C ILE A 238 -11.77 -10.09 8.38
N SER A 239 -11.21 -10.44 7.23
CA SER A 239 -9.89 -11.08 7.17
C SER A 239 -8.76 -10.17 7.63
N GLU A 240 -8.94 -8.85 7.48
CA GLU A 240 -7.96 -7.84 7.84
C GLU A 240 -8.14 -7.34 9.29
N ILE A 241 -9.37 -7.32 9.81
CA ILE A 241 -9.65 -6.78 11.15
C ILE A 241 -9.72 -7.84 12.26
N ALA A 242 -9.84 -9.13 11.93
CA ALA A 242 -10.16 -10.16 12.92
C ALA A 242 -9.18 -10.22 14.11
N GLU A 243 -7.87 -10.20 13.84
CA GLU A 243 -6.85 -10.19 14.91
C GLU A 243 -6.99 -8.98 15.83
N LEU A 244 -7.23 -7.79 15.27
CA LEU A 244 -7.37 -6.56 16.03
C LEU A 244 -8.58 -6.62 16.98
N ILE A 245 -9.72 -7.11 16.48
CA ILE A 245 -10.96 -7.24 17.25
C ILE A 245 -10.81 -8.25 18.38
N ILE A 246 -10.21 -9.41 18.10
CA ILE A 246 -10.06 -10.49 19.08
C ILE A 246 -9.06 -10.13 20.18
N ASN A 247 -8.04 -9.35 19.86
CA ASN A 247 -7.10 -8.85 20.85
C ASN A 247 -7.67 -7.71 21.73
N ASN A 248 -8.85 -7.17 21.40
CA ASN A 248 -9.51 -6.09 22.13
C ASN A 248 -10.98 -6.42 22.52
N PRO A 249 -11.23 -7.54 23.23
CA PRO A 249 -12.58 -8.07 23.38
C PRO A 249 -13.50 -7.21 24.25
N SER A 250 -12.95 -6.49 25.24
CA SER A 250 -13.74 -5.77 26.23
C SER A 250 -14.44 -4.53 25.67
N LYS A 251 -13.75 -3.76 24.82
CA LYS A 251 -14.24 -2.44 24.37
C LYS A 251 -15.53 -2.56 23.57
N LEU A 252 -15.57 -3.46 22.59
CA LEU A 252 -16.80 -3.69 21.82
C LEU A 252 -17.89 -4.41 22.63
N PHE A 253 -17.53 -5.31 23.55
CA PHE A 253 -18.51 -5.96 24.42
C PHE A 253 -19.24 -4.98 25.34
N GLU A 254 -18.52 -4.03 25.93
CA GLU A 254 -19.12 -3.02 26.80
C GLU A 254 -20.10 -2.13 26.04
N VAL A 255 -19.75 -1.72 24.81
CA VAL A 255 -20.62 -0.92 23.94
C VAL A 255 -21.85 -1.72 23.51
N GLU A 256 -21.68 -2.98 23.07
CA GLU A 256 -22.79 -3.87 22.73
C GLU A 256 -23.79 -3.99 23.90
N ARG A 257 -23.28 -4.28 25.11
CA ARG A 257 -24.11 -4.38 26.32
C ARG A 257 -24.85 -3.08 26.63
N GLN A 258 -24.21 -1.94 26.42
CA GLN A 258 -24.83 -0.63 26.66
C GLN A 258 -25.95 -0.35 25.65
N LEU A 259 -25.70 -0.58 24.35
CA LEU A 259 -26.70 -0.41 23.29
C LEU A 259 -27.92 -1.30 23.51
N MET A 260 -27.72 -2.55 23.95
CA MET A 260 -28.81 -3.46 24.29
C MET A 260 -29.68 -2.94 25.44
N ARG A 261 -29.07 -2.33 26.47
CA ARG A 261 -29.79 -1.72 27.60
C ARG A 261 -30.57 -0.48 27.21
N GLU A 262 -30.09 0.26 26.21
CA GLU A 262 -30.76 1.42 25.64
C GLU A 262 -31.90 1.04 24.66
N GLY A 263 -32.11 -0.26 24.39
CA GLY A 263 -33.10 -0.73 23.41
C GLY A 263 -32.66 -0.57 21.95
N LYS A 264 -31.38 -0.23 21.70
CA LYS A 264 -30.80 -0.09 20.36
C LYS A 264 -30.37 -1.46 19.81
N HIS A 265 -31.34 -2.31 19.56
CA HIS A 265 -31.10 -3.71 19.19
C HIS A 265 -30.30 -3.87 17.89
N ASP A 266 -30.61 -3.11 16.85
CA ASP A 266 -29.91 -3.22 15.55
C ASP A 266 -28.44 -2.81 15.67
N ALA A 267 -28.15 -1.71 16.36
CA ALA A 267 -26.78 -1.28 16.64
C ALA A 267 -25.98 -2.30 17.46
N SER A 268 -26.62 -2.89 18.48
CA SER A 268 -26.02 -3.97 19.26
C SER A 268 -25.75 -5.20 18.38
N GLN A 269 -26.68 -5.57 17.50
CA GLN A 269 -26.55 -6.71 16.61
C GLN A 269 -25.45 -6.51 15.58
N PHE A 270 -25.28 -5.30 15.04
CA PHE A 270 -24.18 -4.93 14.15
C PHE A 270 -22.81 -5.22 14.80
N ILE A 271 -22.58 -4.76 16.04
CA ILE A 271 -21.32 -5.04 16.76
C ILE A 271 -21.14 -6.54 16.97
N SER A 272 -22.20 -7.22 17.41
CA SER A 272 -22.20 -8.67 17.63
C SER A 272 -21.86 -9.46 16.36
N ASN A 273 -22.39 -9.04 15.20
CA ASN A 273 -22.11 -9.62 13.89
C ASN A 273 -20.63 -9.51 13.53
N ILE A 274 -20.04 -8.32 13.65
CA ILE A 274 -18.62 -8.12 13.37
C ILE A 274 -17.75 -9.02 14.25
N ARG A 275 -17.99 -9.01 15.57
CA ARG A 275 -17.24 -9.84 16.53
C ARG A 275 -17.36 -11.33 16.20
N THR A 276 -18.57 -11.80 15.92
CA THR A 276 -18.84 -13.21 15.59
C THR A 276 -18.15 -13.62 14.29
N LYS A 277 -18.21 -12.80 13.24
CA LYS A 277 -17.51 -13.03 11.98
C LYS A 277 -15.99 -13.10 12.18
N CYS A 278 -15.42 -12.23 13.02
CA CYS A 278 -13.99 -12.26 13.36
C CYS A 278 -13.61 -13.54 14.11
N MET A 279 -14.40 -13.97 15.10
CA MET A 279 -14.17 -15.23 15.82
C MET A 279 -14.24 -16.44 14.88
N ALA A 280 -15.23 -16.48 13.98
CA ALA A 280 -15.37 -17.55 13.00
C ALA A 280 -14.20 -17.58 12.02
N HIS A 281 -13.73 -16.42 11.55
CA HIS A 281 -12.56 -16.31 10.67
C HIS A 281 -11.29 -16.90 11.32
N LEU A 282 -11.09 -16.70 12.62
CA LEU A 282 -9.96 -17.28 13.37
C LEU A 282 -10.20 -18.71 13.87
N GLY A 283 -11.31 -19.37 13.48
CA GLY A 283 -11.64 -20.73 13.92
C GLY A 283 -11.94 -20.85 15.41
N MET A 284 -12.32 -19.75 16.07
CA MET A 284 -12.66 -19.71 17.51
C MET A 284 -14.16 -19.95 17.76
N SER A 285 -14.93 -20.24 16.72
CA SER A 285 -16.38 -20.48 16.79
C SER A 285 -16.82 -21.47 15.71
N ASP A 286 -17.73 -22.38 16.05
CA ASP A 286 -18.36 -23.34 15.12
C ASP A 286 -19.48 -22.71 14.26
N VAL A 287 -19.67 -21.39 14.30
CA VAL A 287 -20.71 -20.70 13.53
C VAL A 287 -20.32 -20.66 12.05
N PRO A 288 -21.11 -21.25 11.13
CA PRO A 288 -20.78 -21.25 9.70
C PRO A 288 -20.78 -19.82 9.14
N ILE A 289 -19.74 -19.46 8.38
CA ILE A 289 -19.72 -18.22 7.59
C ILE A 289 -20.78 -18.35 6.49
N ARG A 290 -21.90 -17.62 6.61
CA ARG A 290 -22.87 -17.51 5.51
C ARG A 290 -22.30 -16.59 4.42
N ASN A 291 -21.64 -17.18 3.42
CA ASN A 291 -21.29 -16.49 2.18
C ASN A 291 -22.56 -16.23 1.37
N ASN A 292 -23.12 -15.03 1.47
CA ASN A 292 -24.10 -14.54 0.50
C ASN A 292 -23.37 -14.12 -0.77
N ASN A 293 -22.96 -15.09 -1.60
CA ASN A 293 -22.64 -14.92 -3.03
C ASN A 293 -22.15 -16.25 -3.61
N ILE A 294 -23.06 -17.19 -3.91
CA ILE A 294 -23.02 -18.02 -5.14
C ILE A 294 -24.48 -18.41 -5.43
N GLU A 295 -25.19 -17.57 -6.18
CA GLU A 295 -26.28 -18.07 -7.01
C GLU A 295 -25.70 -18.53 -8.35
N GLY A 296 -26.10 -19.73 -8.78
CA GLY A 296 -26.11 -20.09 -10.19
C GLY A 296 -25.11 -21.16 -10.61
N ALA A 297 -25.49 -22.43 -10.40
CA ALA A 297 -25.61 -23.42 -11.48
C ALA A 297 -26.06 -24.77 -10.89
N GLU A 298 -27.37 -25.04 -10.92
CA GLU A 298 -27.88 -26.40 -11.05
C GLU A 298 -28.16 -26.69 -12.53
N PHE A 299 -27.88 -27.94 -12.92
CA PHE A 299 -28.04 -28.63 -14.21
C PHE A 299 -26.92 -28.49 -15.26
#